data_AF-A0A2E3LWS6-F1
#
_entry.id   AF-A0A2E3LWS6-F1
#
_cell.length_a   1.000
_cell.length_b   1.000
_cell.length_c   1.000
_cell.angle_alpha   90.00
_cell.angle_beta   90.00
_cell.angle_gamma   90.00
#
_symmetry.space_group_name_H-M   'P 1'
#
loop_
_entity.id
_entity.type
_entity.pdbx_description
1 polymer ?
#
loop_
_entity_poly.entity_id
_entity_poly.type
_entity_poly.pdbx_seq_one_letter_code
_entity_poly.pdbx_strand_id
1 'polypeptide(L)' 'MKESELTRRIAYLESLNDQYVTELRYIDRLLRSIGFPEGLETVKLAAQDLKSREKDEKDRPY' A
#
# COMPACT_ATOMS: atom_id res chain seq x y z
N MET A 1 -11.82 1.22 -27.91
CA MET A 1 -12.24 -0.02 -27.23
C MET A 1 -13.73 -0.20 -27.42
N LYS A 2 -14.19 -1.42 -27.67
CA LYS A 2 -15.63 -1.72 -27.74
C LYS A 2 -16.18 -1.88 -26.32
N GLU A 3 -17.49 -1.65 -26.13
CA GLU A 3 -18.14 -1.74 -24.81
C GLU A 3 -17.86 -3.08 -24.10
N SER A 4 -17.94 -4.19 -24.83
CA SER A 4 -17.61 -5.54 -24.33
C SER A 4 -16.17 -5.69 -23.82
N GLU A 5 -15.23 -4.96 -24.41
CA GLU A 5 -13.81 -4.96 -24.04
C GLU A 5 -13.60 -4.18 -22.74
N LEU A 6 -14.31 -3.05 -22.58
CA LEU A 6 -14.31 -2.26 -21.35
C LEU A 6 -14.91 -3.05 -20.20
N THR A 7 -16.06 -3.70 -20.38
CA THR A 7 -16.69 -4.53 -19.35
C THR A 7 -15.78 -5.67 -18.91
N ARG A 8 -15.11 -6.34 -19.86
CA ARG A 8 -14.15 -7.40 -19.53
C ARG A 8 -12.95 -6.87 -18.74
N ARG A 9 -12.46 -5.67 -19.10
CA ARG A 9 -11.36 -5.03 -18.37
C ARG A 9 -11.77 -4.62 -16.97
N ILE A 10 -12.99 -4.12 -16.78
CA ILE A 10 -13.55 -3.77 -15.47
C ILE A 10 -13.60 -5.01 -14.59
N ALA A 11 -14.23 -6.09 -15.04
CA ALA A 11 -14.34 -7.33 -14.26
C ALA A 11 -12.96 -7.90 -13.84
N TYR A 12 -11.97 -7.80 -14.73
CA TYR A 12 -10.59 -8.18 -14.41
C TYR A 12 -9.98 -7.29 -13.32
N LEU A 13 -10.15 -5.98 -13.42
CA LEU A 13 -9.64 -5.03 -12.43
C LEU A 13 -10.34 -5.18 -11.07
N GLU A 14 -11.65 -5.45 -11.07
CA GLU A 14 -12.41 -5.75 -9.86
C GLU A 14 -11.87 -6.99 -9.16
N SER A 15 -11.64 -8.07 -9.92
CA SER A 15 -11.06 -9.30 -9.38
C SER A 15 -9.69 -9.09 -8.76
N LEU A 16 -8.82 -8.31 -9.41
CA LEU A 16 -7.51 -7.95 -8.87
C LEU A 16 -7.63 -7.10 -7.62
N ASN A 17 -8.53 -6.12 -7.62
CA ASN A 17 -8.73 -5.23 -6.48
C ASN A 17 -9.22 -6.01 -5.25
N ASP A 18 -10.17 -6.93 -5.44
CA ASP A 18 -10.66 -7.79 -4.36
C ASP A 18 -9.55 -8.65 -3.76
N GLN A 19 -8.67 -9.19 -4.60
CA GLN A 19 -7.48 -9.92 -4.15
C GLN A 19 -6.55 -9.01 -3.33
N TYR A 20 -6.18 -7.85 -3.86
CA TYR A 20 -5.27 -6.93 -3.16
C TYR A 20 -5.85 -6.42 -1.84
N VAL A 21 -7.13 -6.09 -1.79
CA VAL A 21 -7.81 -5.68 -0.55
C VAL A 21 -7.77 -6.82 0.48
N THR A 22 -7.95 -8.06 0.05
CA THR A 22 -7.88 -9.23 0.94
C THR A 22 -6.47 -9.42 1.48
N GLU A 23 -5.44 -9.34 0.63
CA GLU A 23 -4.04 -9.45 1.02
C GLU A 23 -3.62 -8.32 1.98
N LEU A 24 -4.01 -7.07 1.69
CA LEU A 24 -3.74 -5.93 2.56
C LEU A 24 -4.39 -6.09 3.93
N ARG A 25 -5.65 -6.56 3.99
CA ARG A 25 -6.32 -6.83 5.27
C ARG A 25 -5.63 -7.93 6.06
N TYR A 26 -5.11 -8.95 5.38
CA TYR A 26 -4.35 -10.01 6.03
C TYR A 26 -3.05 -9.48 6.64
N ILE A 27 -2.28 -8.69 5.88
CA ILE A 27 -1.06 -8.04 6.37
C ILE A 27 -1.37 -7.09 7.53
N ASP A 28 -2.43 -6.29 7.45
CA ASP A 28 -2.84 -5.38 8.54
C ASP A 28 -3.06 -6.14 9.85
N ARG A 29 -3.77 -7.28 9.77
CA ARG A 29 -4.00 -8.15 10.93
C ARG A 29 -2.71 -8.73 11.49
N LEU A 30 -1.80 -9.17 10.63
CA LEU A 30 -0.50 -9.67 11.06
C LEU A 30 0.31 -8.59 11.78
N LEU A 31 0.36 -7.37 11.23
CA LEU A 31 1.07 -6.25 11.84
C LEU A 31 0.50 -5.90 13.22
N ARG A 32 -0.83 -5.88 13.36
CA ARG A 32 -1.47 -5.71 14.67
C ARG A 32 -1.12 -6.82 15.65
N SER A 33 -1.02 -8.07 15.17
CA SER A 33 -0.70 -9.20 16.03
C SER A 33 0.74 -9.18 16.57
N ILE A 34 1.68 -8.55 15.84
CA ILE A 34 3.09 -8.48 16.23
C ILE A 34 3.46 -7.17 16.95
N GLY A 35 2.48 -6.34 17.31
CA GLY A 35 2.70 -5.15 18.13
C GLY A 35 2.65 -3.79 17.41
N PHE A 36 2.16 -3.72 16.17
CA PHE A 36 1.85 -2.45 15.49
C PHE A 36 0.35 -2.14 15.67
N PRO A 37 -0.07 -1.32 16.66
CA PRO A 37 -1.48 -1.18 17.03
C PRO A 37 -2.39 -0.65 15.90
N GLU A 38 -1.86 0.17 15.00
CA GLU A 38 -2.58 0.67 13.81
C GLU A 38 -2.20 -0.10 12.52
N GLY A 39 -1.50 -1.23 12.68
CA GLY A 39 -1.15 -2.14 11.60
C GLY A 39 -0.36 -1.49 10.48
N LEU A 40 -0.90 -1.54 9.27
CA LEU A 40 -0.28 -1.00 8.05
C LEU A 40 -0.04 0.51 8.13
N GLU A 41 -0.87 1.26 8.87
CA GLU A 41 -0.72 2.71 8.97
C GLU A 41 0.56 3.09 9.73
N THR A 42 0.87 2.41 10.84
CA THR A 42 2.10 2.63 11.59
C THR A 42 3.34 2.37 10.72
N VAL A 43 3.32 1.29 9.92
CA VAL A 43 4.43 0.94 9.03
C VAL A 43 4.59 1.98 7.92
N LYS A 44 3.48 2.47 7.37
CA LYS A 44 3.48 3.51 6.34
C LYS A 44 4.07 4.82 6.85
N LEU A 45 3.71 5.24 8.07
CA LEU A 45 4.28 6.44 8.71
C LEU A 45 5.78 6.28 8.92
N ALA A 46 6.24 5.13 9.41
CA ALA A 46 7.66 4.86 9.59
C ALA A 46 8.44 4.90 8.25
N ALA A 47 7.87 4.35 7.18
CA ALA A 47 8.47 4.41 5.85
C ALA A 47 8.52 5.84 5.29
N GLN A 48 7.49 6.65 5.54
CA GLN A 48 7.47 8.06 5.15
C GLN A 48 8.51 8.89 5.90
N ASP A 49 8.68 8.66 7.21
CA ASP A 49 9.73 9.30 8.01
C ASP A 49 11.12 8.95 7.47
N LEU A 50 11.37 7.66 7.22
CA LEU A 50 12.65 7.20 6.66
C LEU A 50 12.96 7.85 5.30
N LYS A 51 11.97 7.89 4.41
CA LYS A 51 12.10 8.53 3.09
C LYS A 51 12.37 10.03 3.19
N SER A 52 11.75 10.71 4.16
CA SER A 52 11.96 12.14 4.39
C SER A 52 13.38 12.41 4.86
N ARG A 53 13.89 11.59 5.79
CA ARG A 53 15.27 11.69 6.30
C ARG A 53 16.33 11.44 5.23
N GLU A 54 16.12 10.46 4.34
CA GLU A 54 17.01 10.23 3.19
C GLU A 54 17.05 11.43 2.23
N LYS A 55 15.94 12.15 2.10
CA LYS A 55 15.88 13.35 1.25
C LYS A 55 16.62 14.51 1.91
N ASP A 56 16.38 14.75 3.20
CA ASP A 56 17.04 15.80 3.96
C ASP A 56 18.56 15.59 4.06
N GLU A 57 19.04 14.34 4.11
CA GLU A 57 20.48 14.03 4.06
C GLU A 57 21.11 14.31 2.70
N LYS A 58 20.38 14.10 1.60
CA LYS A 58 20.86 14.41 0.23
C LYS A 58 20.90 15.91 -0.05
N ASP A 59 20.04 16.68 0.59
CA ASP A 59 19.89 18.13 0.35
C ASP A 59 20.76 19.00 1.30
N ARG A 60 21.59 18.41 2.19
CA ARG A 60 22.53 19.18 3.03
C ARG A 60 23.74 19.68 2.23
N PRO A 61 24.02 20.99 2.19
CA PRO A 61 25.31 21.49 1.70
C PRO A 61 26.40 21.21 2.76
N TYR A 62 27.60 20.88 2.28
CA TYR A 62 28.80 20.63 3.08
C TYR A 62 29.15 21.81 4.02
#